data_AF-A0A1H3UNP8-F1
#
_entry.id   AF-A0A1H3UNP8-F1
#
_cell.length_a   1.000
_cell.length_b   1.000
_cell.length_c   1.000
_cell.angle_alpha   90.00
_cell.angle_beta   90.00
_cell.angle_gamma   90.00
#
_symmetry.space_group_name_H-M   'P 1'
#
loop_
_entity.id
_entity.type
_entity.pdbx_description
1 polymer ?
#
loop_
_entity_poly.entity_id
_entity_poly.type
_entity_poly.pdbx_seq_one_letter_code
_entity_poly.pdbx_strand_id
1 'polypeptide(L)' 'MMKLLFIFWFLFALMIGWLIMMDVFVGIPVHKSVENVFNPFLVMKTAELVIFYSIIGIAVFLIARHYYRRYHH' A
#
# COMPACT_ATOMS: atom_id res chain seq x y z
N MET A 1 -22.33 -11.57 -0.99
CA MET A 1 -20.98 -11.13 -0.56
C MET A 1 -19.85 -11.73 -1.40
N MET A 2 -19.84 -13.03 -1.71
CA MET A 2 -18.76 -13.64 -2.53
C MET A 2 -18.59 -13.03 -3.93
N LYS A 3 -19.68 -12.63 -4.60
CA LYS A 3 -19.61 -11.93 -5.90
C LYS A 3 -18.82 -10.62 -5.83
N LEU A 4 -18.96 -9.88 -4.72
CA LEU A 4 -18.25 -8.64 -4.49
C LEU A 4 -16.75 -8.91 -4.29
N LEU A 5 -16.41 -9.90 -3.47
CA LEU A 5 -15.03 -10.34 -3.27
C LEU A 5 -14.37 -10.72 -4.60
N PHE A 6 -15.08 -11.45 -5.47
CA PHE A 6 -14.56 -11.85 -6.77
C PHE A 6 -14.23 -10.65 -7.67
N ILE A 7 -15.10 -9.63 -7.67
CA ILE A 7 -14.86 -8.37 -8.40
C ILE A 7 -13.63 -7.64 -7.85
N PHE A 8 -13.45 -7.62 -6.52
CA PHE A 8 -12.26 -7.03 -5.89
C PHE A 8 -10.99 -7.77 -6.26
N TRP A 9 -10.98 -9.11 -6.23
CA TRP A 9 -9.83 -9.90 -6.65
C TRP A 9 -9.49 -9.68 -8.13
N PHE A 10 -10.51 -9.61 -8.99
CA PHE A 10 -10.32 -9.32 -10.41
C PHE A 10 -9.72 -7.93 -10.64
N LEU A 11 -10.27 -6.90 -9.99
CA LEU A 11 -9.73 -5.54 -10.06
C LEU A 11 -8.29 -5.47 -9.53
N PHE A 12 -8.01 -6.17 -8.43
CA PHE A 12 -6.67 -6.21 -7.84
C PHE A 12 -5.65 -6.84 -8.81
N ALA A 13 -5.98 -7.97 -9.44
CA ALA A 13 -5.14 -8.60 -10.45
C ALA A 13 -4.91 -7.68 -11.66
N LEU A 14 -5.95 -6.97 -12.11
CA LEU A 14 -5.86 -6.02 -13.22
C LEU A 14 -4.93 -4.85 -12.89
N MET A 15 -5.03 -4.29 -11.67
CA MET A 15 -4.14 -3.22 -11.23
C MET A 15 -2.68 -3.68 -11.13
N ILE A 16 -2.42 -4.90 -10.64
CA ILE A 16 -1.07 -5.47 -10.61
C ILE A 16 -0.51 -5.64 -12.03
N GLY A 17 -1.29 -6.21 -12.94
CA GLY A 17 -0.88 -6.37 -14.33
C GLY A 17 -0.57 -5.03 -15.01
N TRP A 18 -1.40 -4.01 -14.76
CA TRP A 18 -1.18 -2.65 -15.25
C TRP A 18 0.11 -2.03 -14.71
N LEU A 19 0.39 -2.20 -13.42
CA LEU A 19 1.61 -1.70 -12.79
C LEU A 19 2.86 -2.34 -13.40
N ILE A 20 2.87 -3.67 -13.55
CA ILE A 20 3.99 -4.40 -14.18
C ILE A 20 4.20 -3.96 -15.63
N MET A 21 3.11 -3.74 -16.37
CA MET A 21 3.19 -3.23 -17.74
C MET A 21 3.84 -1.84 -17.78
N MET A 22 3.48 -0.94 -16.87
CA MET A 22 4.10 0.38 -16.77
C MET A 22 5.59 0.31 -16.40
N ASP A 23 5.95 -0.56 -15.47
CA ASP A 23 7.34 -0.80 -15.11
C ASP A 23 8.16 -1.26 -16.33
N VAL A 24 7.61 -2.15 -17.16
CA VAL A 24 8.25 -2.58 -18.42
C VAL A 24 8.41 -1.42 -19.41
N PHE A 25 7.41 -0.55 -19.56
CA PHE A 25 7.50 0.64 -20.42
C PHE A 25 8.62 1.60 -20.00
N VAL A 26 8.87 1.70 -18.69
CA VAL A 26 9.93 2.55 -18.12
C VAL A 26 11.30 1.83 -18.15
N GLY A 27 11.36 0.58 -18.61
CA GLY A 27 12.59 -0.20 -18.71
C GLY A 27 12.98 -0.93 -17.41
N ILE A 28 12.06 -1.03 -16.45
CA ILE A 28 12.27 -1.81 -15.22
C ILE A 28 12.11 -3.30 -15.56
N PRO A 29 13.06 -4.16 -15.17
CA PRO A 29 12.95 -5.59 -15.43
C PRO A 29 11.72 -6.21 -14.74
N VAL A 30 11.02 -7.11 -15.43
CA VAL A 30 9.80 -7.77 -14.92
C VAL A 30 10.04 -8.45 -13.57
N HIS A 31 11.19 -9.12 -13.38
CA HIS A 31 11.51 -9.77 -12.10
C HIS A 31 11.62 -8.78 -10.94
N LYS A 32 12.11 -7.55 -11.20
CA LYS A 32 12.15 -6.46 -10.21
C LYS A 32 10.77 -5.85 -9.98
N SER A 33 9.97 -5.70 -11.02
CA SER A 33 8.58 -5.24 -10.87
C SER A 33 7.75 -6.21 -10.01
N VAL A 34 7.89 -7.52 -10.23
CA VAL A 34 7.23 -8.54 -9.41
C VAL A 34 7.72 -8.48 -7.96
N GLU A 35 9.03 -8.34 -7.73
CA GLU A 35 9.59 -8.12 -6.38
C GLU A 35 9.00 -6.87 -5.71
N ASN A 36 8.82 -5.78 -6.47
CA ASN A 36 8.20 -4.54 -5.98
C ASN A 36 6.72 -4.71 -5.61
N VAL A 37 5.96 -5.53 -6.36
CA VAL A 37 4.55 -5.81 -6.05
C VAL A 37 4.42 -6.62 -4.75
N PHE A 38 5.28 -7.62 -4.55
CA PHE A 38 5.26 -8.44 -3.33
C PHE A 38 5.91 -7.75 -2.14
N ASN A 39 6.81 -6.78 -2.38
CA ASN A 39 7.56 -6.11 -1.33
C ASN A 39 7.65 -4.59 -1.53
N PRO A 40 6.51 -3.87 -1.58
CA PRO A 40 6.44 -2.47 -2.00
C PRO A 40 7.20 -1.52 -1.06
N PHE A 41 7.35 -1.88 0.21
CA PHE A 41 8.02 -1.06 1.21
C PHE A 41 9.55 -1.20 1.19
N LEU A 42 10.08 -2.26 0.59
CA LEU A 42 11.53 -2.48 0.50
C LEU A 42 12.18 -1.66 -0.63
N VAL A 43 11.36 -1.17 -1.56
CA VAL A 43 11.77 -0.36 -2.72
C VAL A 43 11.87 1.12 -2.37
N MET A 44 11.22 1.54 -1.28
CA MET A 44 11.23 2.93 -0.84
C MET A 44 12.62 3.34 -0.36
N LYS A 45 13.02 4.57 -0.72
CA LYS A 45 14.24 5.17 -0.16
C LYS A 45 14.08 5.31 1.34
N THR A 46 15.18 5.26 2.08
CA THR A 46 15.18 5.38 3.55
C THR A 46 14.41 6.63 4.02
N ALA A 47 14.54 7.75 3.31
CA ALA A 47 13.80 8.99 3.60
C ALA A 47 12.27 8.83 3.43
N GLU A 48 11.82 8.11 2.40
CA GLU A 48 10.40 7.85 2.14
C GLU A 48 9.81 6.92 3.21
N LEU A 49 10.57 5.91 3.63
CA LEU A 49 10.20 5.05 4.76
C LEU A 49 10.00 5.84 6.05
N VAL A 50 10.91 6.77 6.37
CA VAL A 50 10.78 7.62 7.56
C VAL A 50 9.50 8.46 7.51
N ILE A 51 9.20 9.09 6.36
CA ILE A 51 7.98 9.87 6.16
C ILE A 51 6.75 8.98 6.32
N PHE A 52 6.75 7.80 5.70
CA PHE A 52 5.63 6.86 5.76
C PHE A 52 5.33 6.41 7.20
N TYR A 53 6.36 6.02 7.97
CA TYR A 53 6.19 5.66 9.38
C TYR A 53 5.74 6.84 10.24
N SER A 54 6.19 8.06 9.93
CA SER A 54 5.74 9.27 10.63
C SER A 54 4.25 9.51 10.41
N ILE A 55 3.77 9.35 9.18
CA ILE A 55 2.34 9.49 8.84
C ILE A 55 1.51 8.42 9.56
N ILE A 56 1.96 7.16 9.56
CA ILE A 56 1.30 6.08 10.29
C ILE A 56 1.24 6.39 11.78
N GLY A 57 2.35 6.83 12.37
CA GLY A 57 2.43 7.18 13.79
C GLY A 57 1.43 8.29 14.15
N ILE A 58 1.34 9.34 13.33
CA ILE A 58 0.37 10.42 13.50
C ILE A 58 -1.07 9.90 13.39
N ALA A 59 -1.36 9.07 12.38
CA ALA A 59 -2.70 8.51 12.18
C ALA A 59 -3.13 7.65 13.38
N VAL A 60 -2.26 6.76 13.86
CA VAL A 60 -2.52 5.94 15.05
C VAL A 60 -2.72 6.80 16.29
N PHE A 61 -1.88 7.82 16.49
CA PHE A 61 -2.04 8.76 17.61
C PHE A 61 -3.38 9.49 17.57
N LEU A 62 -3.80 9.98 16.40
CA LEU A 62 -5.09 10.66 16.25
C LEU A 62 -6.27 9.73 16.51
N ILE A 63 -6.21 8.48 16.04
CA ILE A 63 -7.24 7.46 16.31
C ILE A 63 -7.30 7.16 17.81
N ALA A 64 -6.16 6.91 18.45
CA ALA A 64 -6.07 6.64 19.88
C ALA A 64 -6.60 7.82 20.71
N ARG A 65 -6.22 9.05 20.35
CA ARG A 65 -6.73 10.28 20.98
C ARG A 65 -8.24 10.42 20.81
N HIS A 66 -8.77 10.15 19.61
CA HIS A 66 -10.21 10.19 19.36
C HIS A 66 -10.95 9.17 20.22
N TYR A 67 -10.45 7.93 20.29
CA TYR A 67 -11.01 6.89 21.16
C TYR A 67 -10.96 7.29 22.63
N TYR A 68 -9.81 7.77 23.12
CA TYR A 68 -9.65 8.18 24.51
C TYR A 68 -10.63 9.29 24.91
N ARG A 69 -10.81 10.29 24.04
CA ARG A 69 -11.72 11.42 24.26
C ARG A 69 -13.20 11.01 24.25
N ARG A 70 -13.55 9.91 23.59
CA ARG A 70 -14.92 9.39 23.48
C ARG A 70 -15.31 8.48 24.65
N TYR A 71 -14.34 7.82 25.30
CA TYR A 71 -14.58 6.90 26.43
C TYR A 71 -14.41 7.53 27.81
N HIS A 72 -13.75 8.68 27.92
CA HIS A 72 -13.55 9.42 29.19
C HIS A 72 -14.40 10.70 29.31
N HIS A 73 -15.52 10.76 28.60
CA HIS A 73 -16.60 11.75 28.75
C HIS A 73 -17.90 11.03 29.06
#